data_AF-X6CCD5-F1
#
_entry.id   AF-X6CCD5-F1
#
_cell.length_a   1.000
_cell.length_b   1.000
_cell.length_c   1.000
_cell.angle_alpha   90.00
_cell.angle_beta   90.00
_cell.angle_gamma   90.00
#
_symmetry.space_group_name_H-M   'P 1'
#
loop_
_entity.id
_entity.type
_entity.pdbx_description
1 polymer ?
#
loop_
_entity_poly.entity_id
_entity_poly.type
_entity_poly.pdbx_seq_one_letter_code
_entity_poly.pdbx_strand_id
1 'polypeptide(L)'
;MRYLLAIAATLLAMPAQADIRTFMDNWVRLERLEIRQGNNSDCGANDLKHDTAVDKGWTMTWPGTGTTGDSICYRRGREPDNPTSPWGAWVVCTVDGDCEIE
;
A
#
# COMPACT_ATOMS: atom_id res chain seq x y z
N MET A 1 -28.77 42.38 -30.97
CA MET A 1 -28.59 41.40 -29.90
C MET A 1 -27.39 40.54 -30.23
N ARG A 2 -26.29 40.63 -29.47
CA ARG A 2 -25.06 39.85 -29.68
C ARG A 2 -25.12 38.64 -28.73
N TYR A 3 -25.25 37.44 -29.29
CA TYR A 3 -25.15 36.20 -28.53
C TYR A 3 -23.66 35.84 -28.39
N LEU A 4 -23.11 36.01 -27.18
CA LEU A 4 -21.82 35.45 -26.80
C LEU A 4 -22.06 34.00 -26.37
N LEU A 5 -21.67 33.04 -27.21
CA LEU A 5 -21.53 31.65 -26.79
C LEU A 5 -20.27 31.53 -25.93
N ALA A 6 -20.45 31.31 -24.63
CA ALA A 6 -19.38 30.87 -23.75
C ALA A 6 -19.22 29.35 -23.91
N ILE A 7 -18.10 28.93 -24.50
CA ILE A 7 -17.70 27.52 -24.55
C ILE A 7 -17.09 27.19 -23.18
N ALA A 8 -17.84 26.48 -22.35
CA ALA A 8 -17.32 25.93 -21.11
C ALA A 8 -16.41 24.73 -21.43
N ALA A 9 -15.10 24.90 -21.27
CA ALA A 9 -14.16 23.80 -21.34
C ALA A 9 -14.26 22.98 -20.04
N THR A 10 -14.93 21.83 -20.10
CA THR A 10 -14.87 20.82 -19.05
C THR A 10 -13.51 20.15 -19.08
N LEU A 11 -12.60 20.60 -18.22
CA LEU A 11 -11.42 19.84 -17.83
C LEU A 11 -11.89 18.53 -17.20
N LEU A 12 -11.73 17.42 -17.91
CA LEU A 12 -11.86 16.08 -17.35
C LEU A 12 -10.76 15.92 -16.29
N ALA A 13 -11.11 16.13 -15.03
CA ALA A 13 -10.29 15.68 -13.91
C ALA A 13 -10.20 14.16 -14.01
N MET A 14 -9.08 13.64 -14.48
CA MET A 14 -8.76 12.22 -14.31
C MET A 14 -8.78 11.95 -12.80
N PRO A 15 -9.45 10.88 -12.31
CA PRO A 15 -9.31 10.51 -10.91
C PRO A 15 -7.81 10.33 -10.64
N ALA A 16 -7.30 11.02 -9.62
CA ALA A 16 -5.95 10.78 -9.16
C ALA A 16 -5.83 9.28 -8.86
N GLN A 17 -4.93 8.60 -9.58
CA GLN A 17 -4.62 7.20 -9.35
C GLN A 17 -4.26 7.05 -7.86
N ALA A 18 -5.01 6.25 -7.12
CA ALA A 18 -4.85 6.17 -5.68
C ALA A 18 -3.80 5.10 -5.36
N ASP A 19 -2.60 5.55 -4.99
CA ASP A 19 -1.53 4.69 -4.47
C ASP A 19 -2.05 3.76 -3.35
N ILE A 20 -1.42 2.60 -3.19
CA ILE A 20 -1.70 1.70 -2.08
C ILE A 20 -1.28 2.38 -0.78
N ARG A 21 -2.16 2.37 0.22
CA ARG A 21 -1.88 2.75 1.60
C ARG A 21 -1.90 1.51 2.47
N THR A 22 -0.75 1.12 3.01
CA THR A 22 -0.70 0.09 4.05
C THR A 22 -0.92 0.71 5.42
N PHE A 23 -1.68 0.06 6.28
CA PHE A 23 -1.89 0.51 7.65
C PHE A 23 -1.99 -0.65 8.64
N MET A 24 -1.81 -0.36 9.92
CA MET A 24 -1.90 -1.36 10.99
C MET A 24 -2.69 -0.80 12.17
N ASP A 25 -3.93 -1.29 12.35
CA ASP A 25 -4.78 -0.92 13.48
C ASP A 25 -5.20 -2.12 14.36
N ASN A 26 -5.00 -3.35 13.86
CA ASN A 26 -5.41 -4.58 14.54
C ASN A 26 -4.56 -4.96 15.76
N TRP A 27 -3.32 -4.52 15.88
CA TRP A 27 -2.46 -4.83 17.04
C TRP A 27 -1.91 -3.59 17.70
N VAL A 28 -1.47 -3.74 18.96
CA VAL A 28 -0.74 -2.69 19.66
C VAL A 28 0.61 -2.44 18.99
N ARG A 29 1.29 -3.52 18.59
CA ARG A 29 2.62 -3.50 17.99
C ARG A 29 2.83 -4.74 17.12
N LEU A 30 3.47 -4.55 15.97
CA LEU A 30 4.07 -5.59 15.16
C LEU A 30 5.58 -5.50 15.32
N GLU A 31 6.19 -6.48 15.98
CA GLU A 31 7.65 -6.49 16.20
C GLU A 31 8.43 -6.77 14.91
N ARG A 32 7.77 -7.34 13.91
CA ARG A 32 8.38 -7.67 12.62
C ARG A 32 7.41 -7.44 11.48
N LEU A 33 7.73 -6.51 10.60
CA LEU A 33 7.01 -6.24 9.37
C LEU A 33 8.01 -6.02 8.23
N GLU A 34 7.86 -6.79 7.17
CA GLU A 34 8.63 -6.62 5.94
C GLU A 34 7.67 -6.27 4.81
N ILE A 35 7.94 -5.18 4.11
CA ILE A 35 7.16 -4.73 2.95
C ILE A 35 8.09 -4.57 1.76
N ARG A 36 7.65 -5.15 0.65
CA ARG A 36 8.32 -5.12 -0.64
C ARG A 36 7.41 -4.55 -1.71
N GLN A 37 7.99 -3.87 -2.68
CA GLN A 37 7.27 -3.26 -3.80
C GLN A 37 7.79 -3.82 -5.11
N GLY A 38 6.88 -4.24 -5.98
CA GLY A 38 7.20 -4.67 -7.34
C GLY A 38 6.15 -5.61 -7.91
N ASN A 39 6.36 -6.00 -9.16
CA ASN A 39 5.45 -6.85 -9.93
C ASN A 39 5.96 -8.28 -10.15
N ASN A 40 7.00 -8.71 -9.42
CA ASN A 40 7.41 -10.11 -9.44
C ASN A 40 6.38 -10.96 -8.70
N SER A 41 6.00 -12.10 -9.29
CA SER A 41 5.12 -13.09 -8.66
C SER A 41 5.71 -13.68 -7.38
N ASP A 42 7.05 -13.74 -7.28
CA ASP A 42 7.73 -14.02 -6.02
C ASP A 42 7.94 -12.71 -5.25
N CYS A 43 7.12 -12.48 -4.23
CA CYS A 43 7.23 -11.31 -3.37
C CYS A 43 8.62 -11.13 -2.75
N GLY A 44 9.36 -12.22 -2.48
CA GLY A 44 10.71 -12.13 -1.92
C GLY A 44 11.75 -11.55 -2.88
N ALA A 45 11.45 -11.55 -4.18
CA ALA A 45 12.31 -11.00 -5.23
C ALA A 45 12.02 -9.52 -5.55
N ASN A 46 10.96 -8.94 -4.97
CA ASN A 46 10.63 -7.52 -5.11
C ASN A 46 11.53 -6.63 -4.23
N ASP A 47 11.58 -5.33 -4.53
CA ASP A 47 12.43 -4.38 -3.82
C ASP A 47 11.99 -4.24 -2.36
N LEU A 48 12.94 -4.36 -1.44
CA LEU A 48 12.68 -4.11 -0.03
C LEU A 48 12.44 -2.62 0.22
N LYS A 49 11.30 -2.29 0.84
CA LYS A 49 10.95 -0.90 1.18
C LYS A 49 10.79 -0.66 2.68
N HIS A 50 10.42 -1.68 3.44
CA HIS A 50 10.28 -1.60 4.89
C HIS A 50 10.69 -2.93 5.54
N ASP A 51 11.44 -2.89 6.64
CA ASP A 51 11.85 -4.07 7.43
C ASP A 51 12.11 -3.66 8.87
N THR A 52 11.05 -3.30 9.60
CA THR A 52 11.15 -2.91 11.01
C THR A 52 9.82 -3.10 11.72
N ALA A 53 9.81 -2.86 13.02
CA ALA A 53 8.61 -2.88 13.84
C ALA A 53 7.74 -1.64 13.59
N VAL A 54 6.43 -1.80 13.77
CA VAL A 54 5.44 -0.72 13.69
C VAL A 54 4.45 -0.78 14.85
N ASP A 55 3.98 0.38 15.29
CA ASP A 55 3.00 0.54 16.37
C ASP A 55 1.61 0.83 15.81
N LYS A 56 0.57 0.61 16.62
CA LYS A 56 -0.83 0.84 16.24
C LYS A 56 -1.03 2.24 15.64
N GLY A 57 -1.81 2.33 14.56
CA GLY A 57 -2.05 3.56 13.83
C GLY A 57 -0.93 3.90 12.84
N TRP A 58 0.08 3.04 12.68
CA TRP A 58 1.05 3.18 11.61
C TRP A 58 0.36 3.11 10.26
N THR A 59 0.74 4.02 9.36
CA THR A 59 0.23 4.10 7.99
C THR A 59 1.34 4.56 7.06
N MET A 60 1.34 4.05 5.84
CA MET A 60 2.25 4.52 4.79
C MET A 60 1.61 4.36 3.42
N THR A 61 1.77 5.38 2.58
CA THR A 61 1.32 5.38 1.18
C THR A 61 2.52 5.14 0.28
N TRP A 62 2.32 4.33 -0.77
CA TRP A 62 3.37 3.83 -1.64
C TRP A 62 3.23 4.41 -3.06
N PRO A 63 3.99 5.44 -3.44
CA PRO A 63 3.83 6.09 -4.74
C PRO A 63 4.07 5.13 -5.93
N GLY A 64 3.21 5.23 -6.94
CA GLY A 64 3.31 4.45 -8.17
C GLY A 64 2.86 2.99 -8.00
N THR A 65 2.00 2.72 -7.02
CA THR A 65 1.45 1.39 -6.75
C THR A 65 -0.03 1.31 -7.10
N GLY A 66 -0.60 0.10 -7.03
CA GLY A 66 -2.04 -0.13 -7.20
C GLY A 66 -2.41 -0.64 -8.60
N THR A 67 -3.61 -0.32 -9.06
CA THR A 67 -4.27 -0.92 -10.23
C THR A 67 -3.45 -0.88 -11.51
N THR A 68 -2.60 0.14 -11.69
CA THR A 68 -1.77 0.34 -12.88
C THR A 68 -0.27 0.40 -12.56
N GLY A 69 0.11 0.16 -11.31
CA GLY A 69 1.46 0.35 -10.80
C GLY A 69 2.12 -0.94 -10.33
N ASP A 70 3.06 -0.78 -9.40
CA ASP A 70 3.61 -1.90 -8.65
C ASP A 70 2.60 -2.43 -7.63
N SER A 71 2.74 -3.72 -7.32
CA SER A 71 2.07 -4.31 -6.16
C SER A 71 2.88 -4.05 -4.89
N ILE A 72 2.19 -4.08 -3.75
CA ILE A 72 2.82 -4.12 -2.43
C ILE A 72 2.66 -5.52 -1.86
N CYS A 73 3.77 -6.19 -1.60
CA CYS A 73 3.80 -7.43 -0.84
C CYS A 73 4.21 -7.14 0.60
N TYR A 74 3.53 -7.71 1.58
CA TYR A 74 3.99 -7.68 2.96
C TYR A 74 4.03 -9.07 3.57
N ARG A 75 4.86 -9.21 4.60
CA ARG A 75 4.78 -10.32 5.56
C ARG A 75 5.11 -9.79 6.95
N ARG A 76 4.61 -10.46 7.97
CA ARG A 76 4.89 -10.15 9.37
C ARG A 76 5.30 -11.40 10.14
N GLY A 77 5.79 -11.22 11.36
CA GLY A 77 5.90 -12.32 12.31
C GLY A 77 4.51 -12.96 12.53
N ARG A 78 4.44 -14.31 12.61
CA ARG A 78 3.20 -15.05 12.90
C ARG A 78 2.56 -14.64 14.23
N GLU A 79 3.40 -14.40 15.24
CA GLU A 79 3.05 -13.81 16.54
C GLU A 79 3.44 -12.31 16.51
N PRO A 80 2.45 -11.40 16.39
CA PRO A 80 2.62 -9.95 16.27
C PRO A 80 3.58 -9.30 17.27
N ASP A 81 3.52 -9.73 18.53
CA ASP A 81 4.20 -9.17 19.69
C ASP A 81 5.51 -9.89 20.03
N ASN A 82 5.91 -10.89 19.22
CA ASN A 82 7.11 -11.67 19.44
C ASN A 82 8.18 -11.35 18.39
N PRO A 83 9.29 -10.67 18.77
CA PRO A 83 10.36 -10.28 17.83
C PRO A 83 11.15 -11.45 17.27
N THR A 84 10.96 -12.65 17.81
CA THR A 84 11.61 -13.89 17.33
C THR A 84 10.65 -14.80 16.58
N SER A 85 9.38 -14.42 16.46
CA SER A 85 8.38 -15.21 15.75
C SER A 85 8.88 -15.55 14.33
N PRO A 86 8.66 -16.79 13.85
CA PRO A 86 8.87 -17.09 12.45
C PRO A 86 8.02 -16.18 11.57
N TRP A 87 8.48 -15.95 10.33
CA TRP A 87 7.74 -15.20 9.34
C TRP A 87 6.44 -15.93 8.94
N GLY A 88 5.40 -15.14 8.72
CA GLY A 88 4.17 -15.54 8.06
C GLY A 88 4.35 -15.69 6.55
N ALA A 89 3.25 -16.02 5.87
CA ALA A 89 3.20 -16.00 4.42
C ALA A 89 3.25 -14.57 3.88
N TRP A 90 3.62 -14.44 2.61
CA TRP A 90 3.47 -13.18 1.89
C TRP A 90 1.99 -12.92 1.58
N VAL A 91 1.58 -11.68 1.74
CA VAL A 91 0.27 -11.14 1.36
C VAL A 91 0.50 -10.05 0.32
N VAL A 92 -0.37 -9.97 -0.69
CA VAL A 92 -0.24 -9.00 -1.80
C VAL A 92 -1.40 -8.02 -1.77
N CYS A 93 -1.08 -6.74 -1.77
CA CYS A 93 -1.98 -5.62 -2.03
C CYS A 93 -1.76 -5.19 -3.49
N THR A 94 -2.79 -5.32 -4.33
CA THR A 94 -2.71 -4.99 -5.76
C THR A 94 -3.71 -3.92 -6.20
N VAL A 95 -4.64 -3.53 -5.34
CA VAL A 95 -5.70 -2.58 -5.65
C VAL A 95 -5.41 -1.24 -5.00
N ASP A 96 -5.78 -0.17 -5.68
CA ASP A 96 -5.72 1.18 -5.18
C ASP A 96 -6.41 1.31 -3.81
N GLY A 97 -5.85 2.13 -2.93
CA GLY A 97 -6.42 2.42 -1.62
C GLY A 97 -5.85 1.57 -0.48
N ASP A 98 -6.71 1.21 0.46
CA ASP A 98 -6.30 0.77 1.79
C ASP A 98 -6.03 -0.75 1.86
N CYS A 99 -4.85 -1.11 2.37
CA CYS A 99 -4.45 -2.48 2.65
C CYS A 99 -4.06 -2.62 4.13
N GLU A 100 -4.90 -3.27 4.92
CA GLU A 100 -4.57 -3.55 6.31
C GLU A 100 -3.52 -4.65 6.38
N ILE A 101 -2.52 -4.45 7.25
CA ILE A 101 -1.62 -5.51 7.68
C ILE A 101 -2.39 -6.35 8.71
N GLU A 102 -2.67 -7.61 8.38
CA GLU A 102 -3.39 -8.61 9.21
C GLU A 102 -2.56 -9.84 9.52
#